data_AF-A0A2E4DB02-F1
#
_entry.id   AF-A0A2E4DB02-F1
#
_cell.length_a   1.000
_cell.length_b   1.000
_cell.length_c   1.000
_cell.angle_alpha   90.00
_cell.angle_beta   90.00
_cell.angle_gamma   90.00
#
_symmetry.space_group_name_H-M   'P 1'
#
loop_
_entity.id
_entity.type
_entity.pdbx_description
1 polymer ?
#
loop_
_entity_poly.entity_id
_entity_poly.type
_entity_poly.pdbx_seq_one_letter_code
_entity_poly.pdbx_strand_id
1 'polypeptide(L)'
;MLRILSIIFLSFVSLSAFAQVTPKATDTKDLRTENEMFSILFMDDKEKNTIVFSSDSLGSYHLNHSVNSKLVKRKKVPTQTAQKIDENFVDKFITMKYMMDTKVIDDCKSKTTLSMRGEKFSICPKDTERTNVVSELLKSLKQVLI
;
A
#
# COMPACT_ATOMS: atom_id res chain seq x y z
N MET A 1 28.06 17.74 69.51
CA MET A 1 26.89 18.15 68.70
C MET A 1 27.37 18.68 67.32
N LEU A 2 28.11 17.88 66.54
CA LEU A 2 28.71 18.35 65.28
C LEU A 2 29.26 17.20 64.39
N ARG A 3 28.49 16.15 64.04
CA ARG A 3 29.00 15.06 63.16
C ARG A 3 27.98 14.37 62.24
N ILE A 4 26.78 14.93 62.01
CA ILE A 4 25.75 14.28 61.17
C ILE A 4 25.40 15.11 59.92
N LEU A 5 25.95 16.32 59.77
CA LEU A 5 25.52 17.26 58.73
C LEU A 5 26.36 17.26 57.44
N SER A 6 27.10 16.19 57.14
CA SER A 6 28.03 16.17 55.99
C SER A 6 27.81 15.05 54.98
N ILE A 7 26.73 14.25 55.12
CA ILE A 7 26.42 13.15 54.19
C ILE A 7 25.22 13.46 53.28
N ILE A 8 24.39 14.46 53.63
CA ILE A 8 23.18 14.79 52.86
C ILE A 8 23.49 15.68 51.64
N PHE A 9 24.64 16.37 51.61
CA PHE A 9 24.96 17.30 50.52
C PHE A 9 25.73 16.67 49.34
N LEU A 10 26.00 15.36 49.38
CA LEU A 10 26.73 14.63 48.34
C LEU A 10 25.86 13.61 47.58
N SER A 11 24.53 13.76 47.63
CA SER A 11 23.59 12.93 46.86
C SER A 11 22.80 13.71 45.80
N PHE A 12 23.09 15.00 45.61
CA PHE A 12 22.34 15.88 44.71
C PHE A 12 23.04 16.17 43.36
N VAL A 13 23.98 15.31 42.92
CA VAL A 13 24.79 15.54 41.69
C VAL A 13 24.70 14.38 40.70
N SER A 14 23.59 13.65 40.60
CA SER A 14 23.51 12.51 39.68
C SER A 14 22.16 12.28 39.00
N LEU A 15 21.44 13.35 38.60
CA LEU A 15 20.24 13.20 37.77
C LEU A 15 20.02 14.27 36.69
N SER A 16 21.09 14.80 36.11
CA SER A 16 21.00 15.49 34.80
C SER A 16 21.66 14.67 33.70
N ALA A 17 21.34 13.38 33.65
CA ALA A 17 21.49 12.62 32.41
C ALA A 17 20.35 13.07 31.49
N PHE A 18 20.63 14.09 30.67
CA PHE A 18 19.75 14.53 29.62
C PHE A 18 19.35 13.34 28.76
N ALA A 19 18.11 12.90 28.90
CA ALA A 19 17.41 12.13 27.89
C ALA A 19 17.18 13.05 26.69
N GLN A 20 18.24 13.38 25.95
CA GLN A 20 18.12 13.85 24.58
C GLN A 20 17.70 12.63 23.76
N VAL A 21 16.41 12.33 23.82
CA VAL A 21 15.73 11.56 22.78
C VAL A 21 15.93 12.38 21.53
N THR A 22 16.95 12.04 20.74
CA THR A 22 17.09 12.60 19.41
C THR A 22 15.76 12.33 18.72
N PRO A 23 15.04 13.35 18.23
CA PRO A 23 13.91 13.08 17.38
C PRO A 23 14.46 12.23 16.25
N LYS A 24 13.97 10.98 16.15
CA LYS A 24 14.19 10.15 14.96
C LYS A 24 14.01 11.08 13.78
N ALA A 25 14.99 11.12 12.88
CA ALA A 25 14.92 11.92 11.68
C ALA A 25 13.50 11.81 11.14
N THR A 26 12.76 12.92 11.21
CA THR A 26 11.39 12.96 10.71
C THR A 26 11.55 12.63 9.24
N ASP A 27 11.15 11.43 8.87
CA ASP A 27 11.03 11.02 7.48
C ASP A 27 10.13 12.09 6.88
N THR A 28 10.72 13.01 6.11
CA THR A 28 10.00 14.02 5.35
C THR A 28 9.32 13.29 4.21
N LYS A 29 8.38 12.39 4.55
CA LYS A 29 7.29 12.03 3.66
C LYS A 29 6.54 13.32 3.44
N ASP A 30 6.82 13.92 2.30
CA ASP A 30 6.01 14.98 1.73
C ASP A 30 4.53 14.64 1.99
N LEU A 31 3.87 15.49 2.78
CA LEU A 31 2.46 15.36 3.15
C LEU A 31 1.53 15.61 1.95
N ARG A 32 2.08 15.82 0.75
CA ARG A 32 1.39 15.59 -0.53
C ARG A 32 1.20 14.09 -0.74
N THR A 33 0.46 13.48 0.18
CA THR A 33 0.14 12.06 0.19
C THR A 33 -0.77 11.82 -1.00
N GLU A 34 -0.26 11.14 -2.03
CA GLU A 34 -1.12 10.58 -3.06
C GLU A 34 -2.13 9.66 -2.37
N ASN A 35 -3.41 9.93 -2.60
CA ASN A 35 -4.49 9.11 -2.08
C ASN A 35 -4.63 7.88 -2.98
N GLU A 36 -4.11 6.75 -2.52
CA GLU A 36 -4.29 5.45 -3.18
C GLU A 36 -5.77 5.08 -3.17
N MET A 37 -6.35 4.96 -4.36
CA MET A 37 -7.73 4.53 -4.54
C MET A 37 -7.80 3.00 -4.56
N PHE A 38 -6.92 2.38 -5.34
CA PHE A 38 -6.71 0.93 -5.34
C PHE A 38 -5.29 0.54 -5.76
N SER A 39 -4.92 -0.70 -5.45
CA SER A 39 -3.71 -1.34 -5.96
C SER A 39 -3.91 -2.82 -6.31
N ILE A 40 -3.13 -3.27 -7.28
CA ILE A 40 -3.04 -4.67 -7.72
C ILE A 40 -1.60 -5.11 -7.57
N LEU A 41 -1.36 -6.06 -6.67
CA LEU A 41 -0.09 -6.72 -6.46
C LEU A 41 -0.14 -8.12 -7.09
N PHE A 42 0.76 -8.42 -8.01
CA PHE A 42 0.82 -9.71 -8.68
C PHE A 42 2.27 -10.14 -8.93
N MET A 43 2.48 -11.43 -9.13
CA MET A 43 3.77 -11.99 -9.55
C MET A 43 3.70 -12.24 -11.05
N ASP A 44 4.69 -11.73 -11.79
CA ASP A 44 4.91 -12.05 -13.20
C ASP A 44 6.30 -12.68 -13.29
N ASP A 45 6.37 -13.94 -13.71
CA ASP A 45 7.53 -14.82 -13.53
C ASP A 45 8.06 -14.84 -12.08
N LYS A 46 9.15 -14.10 -11.82
CA LYS A 46 9.81 -13.96 -10.50
C LYS A 46 9.80 -12.52 -10.00
N GLU A 47 9.13 -11.62 -10.72
CA GLU A 47 9.10 -10.20 -10.42
C GLU A 47 7.78 -9.81 -9.74
N LYS A 48 7.93 -9.07 -8.64
CA LYS A 48 6.81 -8.51 -7.91
C LYS A 48 6.33 -7.26 -8.62
N ASN A 49 5.18 -7.34 -9.26
CA ASN A 49 4.57 -6.23 -10.00
C ASN A 49 3.49 -5.57 -9.15
N THR A 50 3.43 -4.25 -9.18
CA THR A 50 2.39 -3.47 -8.51
C THR A 50 1.86 -2.40 -9.44
N ILE A 51 0.54 -2.39 -9.65
CA ILE A 51 -0.16 -1.29 -10.30
C ILE A 51 -0.93 -0.54 -9.22
N VAL A 52 -0.72 0.77 -9.11
CA VAL A 52 -1.38 1.65 -8.14
C VAL A 52 -2.12 2.73 -8.90
N PHE A 53 -3.39 2.92 -8.59
CA PHE A 53 -4.18 4.05 -9.04
C PHE A 53 -4.38 5.03 -7.89
N SER A 54 -3.95 6.26 -8.09
CA SER A 54 -3.95 7.30 -7.04
C SER A 54 -4.46 8.63 -7.56
N SER A 55 -4.86 9.49 -6.63
CA SER A 55 -5.12 10.91 -6.86
C SER A 55 -4.16 11.75 -6.03
N ASP A 56 -3.74 12.90 -6.56
CA ASP A 56 -2.99 13.89 -5.79
C ASP A 56 -3.90 14.97 -5.19
N SER A 57 -3.33 15.80 -4.32
CA SER A 57 -4.04 16.89 -3.65
C SER A 57 -4.57 17.98 -4.61
N LEU A 58 -4.14 17.96 -5.88
CA LEU A 58 -4.60 18.87 -6.92
C LEU A 58 -5.72 18.26 -7.78
N GLY A 59 -6.18 17.05 -7.44
CA GLY A 59 -7.24 16.34 -8.16
C GLY A 59 -6.77 15.71 -9.47
N SER A 60 -5.45 15.59 -9.70
CA SER A 60 -4.94 14.83 -10.83
C SER A 60 -4.84 13.35 -10.47
N TYR A 61 -5.19 12.49 -11.42
CA TYR A 61 -5.13 11.04 -11.27
C TYR A 61 -3.88 10.47 -11.91
N HIS A 62 -3.31 9.44 -11.28
CA HIS A 62 -2.09 8.78 -11.75
C HIS A 62 -2.25 7.27 -11.71
N LEU A 63 -1.72 6.61 -12.73
CA LEU A 63 -1.56 5.17 -12.77
C LEU A 63 -0.06 4.86 -12.75
N ASN A 64 0.37 4.20 -11.68
CA ASN A 64 1.77 3.89 -11.40
C ASN A 64 1.99 2.38 -11.56
N HIS A 65 3.01 1.98 -12.31
CA HIS A 65 3.46 0.59 -12.42
C HIS A 65 4.86 0.48 -11.85
N SER A 66 5.02 -0.39 -10.87
CA SER A 66 6.27 -0.69 -10.20
C SER A 66 6.64 -2.16 -10.35
N VAL A 67 7.94 -2.42 -10.50
CA VAL A 67 8.53 -3.76 -10.56
C VAL A 67 9.55 -3.85 -9.44
N ASN A 68 9.42 -4.85 -8.57
CA ASN A 68 10.27 -5.05 -7.38
C ASN A 68 10.41 -3.77 -6.53
N SER A 69 9.28 -3.08 -6.33
CA SER A 69 9.17 -1.80 -5.61
C SER A 69 9.85 -0.59 -6.26
N LYS A 70 10.37 -0.73 -7.48
CA LYS A 70 10.91 0.38 -8.27
C LYS A 70 9.85 0.85 -9.26
N LEU A 71 9.58 2.16 -9.27
CA LEU A 71 8.65 2.76 -10.23
C LEU A 71 9.23 2.63 -11.65
N VAL A 72 8.51 1.93 -12.52
CA VAL A 72 8.89 1.72 -13.93
C VAL A 72 8.15 2.69 -14.83
N LYS A 73 6.86 2.90 -14.57
CA LYS A 73 6.03 3.81 -15.36
C LYS A 73 5.06 4.57 -14.47
N ARG A 74 4.84 5.84 -14.79
CA ARG A 74 3.81 6.69 -14.20
C ARG A 74 3.10 7.43 -15.33
N LYS A 75 1.78 7.34 -15.35
CA LYS A 75 0.94 7.99 -16.36
C LYS A 75 -0.12 8.86 -15.67
N LYS A 76 -0.18 10.14 -16.02
CA LYS A 76 -1.30 11.01 -15.65
C LYS A 76 -2.54 10.59 -16.45
N VAL A 77 -3.67 10.41 -15.76
CA VAL A 77 -4.92 9.94 -16.33
C VAL A 77 -5.94 11.09 -16.36
N PRO A 78 -6.61 11.36 -17.50
CA PRO A 78 -7.69 12.34 -17.56
C PRO A 78 -8.88 11.95 -16.68
N THR A 79 -9.58 12.92 -16.11
CA THR A 79 -10.70 12.71 -15.16
C THR A 79 -11.76 11.72 -15.66
N GLN A 80 -12.18 11.83 -16.93
CA GLN A 80 -13.19 10.92 -17.50
C GLN A 80 -12.71 9.47 -17.57
N THR A 81 -11.44 9.26 -17.89
CA THR A 81 -10.82 7.92 -17.91
C THR A 81 -10.60 7.40 -16.49
N ALA A 82 -10.19 8.28 -15.58
CA ALA A 82 -9.99 7.98 -14.17
C ALA A 82 -11.29 7.46 -13.51
N GLN A 83 -12.41 8.14 -13.75
CA GLN A 83 -13.71 7.70 -13.24
C GLN A 83 -14.09 6.30 -13.76
N LYS A 84 -13.93 6.05 -15.05
CA LYS A 84 -14.22 4.72 -15.65
C LYS A 84 -13.33 3.62 -15.08
N ILE A 85 -12.06 3.93 -14.81
CA ILE A 85 -11.12 2.99 -14.19
C ILE A 85 -11.57 2.66 -12.76
N ASP A 86 -11.91 3.67 -11.94
CA ASP A 86 -12.37 3.45 -10.57
C ASP A 86 -13.68 2.66 -10.53
N GLU A 87 -14.69 3.06 -11.31
CA GLU A 87 -15.98 2.36 -11.38
C GLU A 87 -15.82 0.90 -11.80
N ASN A 88 -15.03 0.64 -12.84
CA ASN A 88 -14.78 -0.73 -13.30
C ASN A 88 -14.01 -1.54 -12.27
N PHE A 89 -13.00 -0.96 -11.61
CA PHE A 89 -12.26 -1.66 -10.55
C PHE A 89 -13.18 -2.01 -9.37
N VAL A 90 -13.97 -1.05 -8.89
CA VAL A 90 -14.91 -1.23 -7.77
C VAL A 90 -15.90 -2.34 -8.09
N ASP A 91 -16.53 -2.31 -9.27
CA ASP A 91 -17.46 -3.34 -9.75
C ASP A 91 -16.84 -4.74 -9.70
N LYS A 92 -15.65 -4.90 -10.29
CA LYS A 92 -14.96 -6.20 -10.31
C LYS A 92 -14.48 -6.64 -8.94
N PHE A 93 -13.98 -5.73 -8.11
CA PHE A 93 -13.54 -6.04 -6.76
C PHE A 93 -14.69 -6.59 -5.91
N ILE A 94 -15.82 -5.86 -5.90
CA ILE A 94 -17.02 -6.27 -5.16
C ILE A 94 -17.58 -7.58 -5.70
N THR A 95 -17.71 -7.70 -7.04
CA THR A 95 -18.16 -8.93 -7.68
C THR A 95 -17.32 -10.12 -7.23
N MET A 96 -16.00 -10.07 -7.42
CA MET A 96 -15.12 -11.19 -7.05
C MET A 96 -15.15 -11.51 -5.56
N LYS A 97 -15.24 -10.50 -4.69
CA LYS A 97 -15.29 -10.68 -3.24
C LYS A 97 -16.55 -11.43 -2.78
N TYR A 98 -17.69 -11.19 -3.43
CA TYR A 98 -18.97 -11.78 -3.05
C TYR A 98 -19.41 -12.95 -3.96
N MET A 99 -18.59 -13.34 -4.93
CA MET A 99 -18.78 -14.60 -5.66
C MET A 99 -18.76 -15.77 -4.68
N MET A 100 -19.72 -16.68 -4.82
CA MET A 100 -19.78 -17.88 -3.98
C MET A 100 -18.63 -18.81 -4.33
N ASP A 101 -17.85 -19.21 -3.33
CA ASP A 101 -16.81 -20.21 -3.52
C ASP A 101 -17.43 -21.57 -3.80
N THR A 102 -17.28 -22.04 -5.04
CA THR A 102 -17.72 -23.38 -5.44
C THR A 102 -16.68 -24.45 -5.09
N LYS A 103 -15.46 -24.04 -4.70
CA LYS A 103 -14.33 -24.94 -4.43
C LYS A 103 -13.51 -24.43 -3.25
N VAL A 104 -13.13 -25.34 -2.35
CA VAL A 104 -12.14 -25.08 -1.31
C VAL A 104 -10.76 -25.09 -1.97
N ILE A 105 -10.10 -23.94 -2.01
CA ILE A 105 -8.74 -23.82 -2.54
C ILE A 105 -7.77 -23.85 -1.35
N ASP A 106 -7.30 -25.04 -1.02
CA ASP A 106 -6.25 -25.20 -0.01
C ASP A 106 -4.89 -24.78 -0.57
N ASP A 107 -4.20 -24.00 0.28
CA ASP A 107 -2.79 -23.61 0.24
C ASP A 107 -2.21 -23.11 -1.10
N CYS A 108 -1.80 -21.85 -1.11
CA CYS A 108 -1.61 -21.08 -2.33
C CYS A 108 -0.35 -20.22 -2.24
N LYS A 109 0.70 -20.71 -2.91
CA LYS A 109 2.07 -20.17 -2.84
C LYS A 109 2.22 -18.78 -3.46
N SER A 110 1.47 -18.49 -4.53
CA SER A 110 1.42 -17.18 -5.17
C SER A 110 -0.02 -16.67 -5.15
N LYS A 111 -0.20 -15.38 -4.89
CA LYS A 111 -1.51 -14.75 -4.80
C LYS A 111 -1.46 -13.40 -5.49
N THR A 112 -2.49 -13.09 -6.27
CA THR A 112 -2.74 -11.71 -6.70
C THR A 112 -3.54 -11.02 -5.61
N THR A 113 -3.06 -9.90 -5.10
CA THR A 113 -3.72 -9.15 -4.04
C THR A 113 -4.25 -7.85 -4.60
N LEU A 114 -5.56 -7.66 -4.47
CA LEU A 114 -6.28 -6.44 -4.76
C LEU A 114 -6.48 -5.68 -3.45
N SER A 115 -6.22 -4.39 -3.44
CA SER A 115 -6.50 -3.52 -2.29
C SER A 115 -7.31 -2.32 -2.73
N MET A 116 -8.30 -1.93 -1.95
CA MET A 116 -9.14 -0.76 -2.22
C MET A 116 -9.76 -0.26 -0.92
N ARG A 117 -9.66 1.05 -0.66
CA ARG A 117 -10.33 1.72 0.49
C ARG A 117 -10.11 1.00 1.84
N GLY A 118 -8.90 0.50 2.08
CA GLY A 118 -8.53 -0.22 3.31
C GLY A 118 -8.90 -1.71 3.32
N GLU A 119 -9.64 -2.19 2.33
CA GLU A 119 -9.94 -3.61 2.17
C GLU A 119 -8.89 -4.30 1.31
N LYS A 120 -8.65 -5.58 1.59
CA LYS A 120 -7.76 -6.45 0.81
C LYS A 120 -8.49 -7.72 0.41
N PHE A 121 -8.26 -8.16 -0.81
CA PHE A 121 -8.79 -9.39 -1.35
C PHE A 121 -7.69 -10.11 -2.13
N SER A 122 -7.41 -11.36 -1.76
CA SER A 122 -6.35 -12.15 -2.38
C SER A 122 -6.95 -13.29 -3.20
N ILE A 123 -6.51 -13.41 -4.44
CA ILE A 123 -6.98 -14.39 -5.40
C ILE A 123 -5.86 -15.38 -5.69
N CYS A 124 -6.22 -16.65 -5.66
CA CYS A 124 -5.33 -17.75 -5.99
C CYS A 124 -5.32 -18.02 -7.49
N PRO A 125 -4.16 -18.31 -8.10
CA PRO A 125 -4.09 -18.66 -9.53
C PRO A 125 -4.92 -19.89 -9.91
N LYS A 126 -5.20 -20.78 -8.95
CA LYS A 126 -6.07 -21.95 -9.13
C LYS A 126 -7.56 -21.57 -9.24
N ASP A 127 -7.93 -20.38 -8.78
CA ASP A 127 -9.26 -19.82 -8.96
C ASP A 127 -9.36 -19.22 -10.36
N THR A 128 -9.68 -20.06 -11.34
CA THR A 128 -9.70 -19.66 -12.74
C THR A 128 -10.69 -18.53 -13.03
N GLU A 129 -11.83 -18.53 -12.33
CA GLU A 129 -12.89 -17.56 -12.58
C GLU A 129 -12.45 -16.15 -12.15
N ARG A 130 -11.99 -16.00 -10.91
CA ARG A 130 -11.48 -14.71 -10.41
C ARG A 130 -10.18 -14.30 -11.09
N THR A 131 -9.32 -15.26 -11.42
CA THR A 131 -8.06 -14.99 -12.14
C THR A 131 -8.32 -14.41 -13.54
N ASN A 132 -9.35 -14.91 -14.24
CA ASN A 132 -9.73 -14.37 -15.55
C ASN A 132 -10.19 -12.91 -15.44
N VAL A 133 -11.06 -12.60 -14.47
CA VAL A 133 -11.52 -11.23 -14.23
C VAL A 133 -10.35 -10.29 -13.93
N VAL A 134 -9.39 -10.72 -13.10
CA VAL A 134 -8.17 -9.95 -12.83
C VAL A 134 -7.30 -9.77 -14.06
N SER A 135 -7.17 -10.79 -14.91
CA SER A 135 -6.39 -10.72 -16.15
C SER A 135 -6.95 -9.67 -17.11
N GLU A 136 -8.27 -9.62 -17.28
CA GLU A 136 -8.95 -8.61 -18.08
C GLU A 136 -8.75 -7.19 -17.51
N LEU A 137 -8.87 -7.07 -16.19
CA LEU A 137 -8.62 -5.81 -15.48
C LEU A 137 -7.18 -5.33 -15.72
N LEU A 138 -6.18 -6.20 -15.53
CA LEU A 138 -4.77 -5.90 -15.79
C LEU A 138 -4.51 -5.50 -17.24
N LYS A 139 -5.15 -6.18 -18.21
CA LYS A 139 -5.03 -5.85 -19.63
C LYS A 139 -5.55 -4.43 -19.91
N SER A 140 -6.71 -4.07 -19.35
CA SER A 140 -7.28 -2.73 -19.51
C SER A 140 -6.38 -1.63 -18.91
N LEU A 141 -5.79 -1.88 -17.74
CA LEU A 141 -4.88 -0.93 -17.09
C LEU A 141 -3.55 -0.79 -17.84
N LYS A 142 -3.01 -1.91 -18.35
CA LYS A 142 -1.79 -1.89 -19.18
C LYS A 142 -1.99 -1.07 -20.46
N GLN A 143 -3.17 -1.10 -21.07
CA GLN A 143 -3.47 -0.26 -22.24
C GLN A 143 -3.43 1.24 -21.93
N VAL A 144 -3.88 1.65 -20.74
CA VAL A 144 -3.80 3.06 -20.29
C VAL A 144 -2.36 3.47 -20.01
N LEU A 145 -1.54 2.51 -19.57
CA LEU A 145 -0.14 2.76 -19.29
C LEU A 145 0.67 2.99 -20.56
N ILE A 146 0.40 2.32 -21.68
CA ILE A 146 1.16 2.43 -22.95
C ILE A 146 1.21 3.88 -23.43
#